data_AF-A0A822ZMN5-F1
#
_entry.id   AF-A0A822ZMN5-F1
#
_cell.length_a   1.000
_cell.length_b   1.000
_cell.length_c   1.000
_cell.angle_alpha   90.00
_cell.angle_beta   90.00
_cell.angle_gamma   90.00
#
_symmetry.space_group_name_H-M   'P 1'
#
loop_
_entity.id
_entity.type
_entity.pdbx_description
1 polymer ?
#
loop_
_entity_poly.entity_id
_entity_poly.type
_entity_poly.pdbx_seq_one_letter_code
_entity_poly.pdbx_strand_id
1 'polypeptide(L)'
;MLQPVQKLVSSGCDNTMKVWKLQSGSWKLDCFPALQMHTDWVRDVAWAPNLGLPKSTIANASQDGTVIIWTLTRDGEKKWEGKIMKDFKNPVWRVSWSLTGSILAAADGNNNVTLWKEAENGEWQQVTAVEP
;
A
#
# COMPACT_ATOMS: atom_id res chain seq x y z
N MET A 1 -16.78 -16.74 19.49
CA MET A 1 -16.79 -15.50 18.68
C MET A 1 -15.34 -15.14 18.40
N LEU A 2 -14.89 -15.17 17.14
CA LEU A 2 -13.53 -14.75 16.81
C LEU A 2 -13.42 -13.25 17.09
N GLN A 3 -12.47 -12.84 17.93
CA GLN A 3 -12.25 -11.40 18.13
C GLN A 3 -11.73 -10.76 16.85
N PRO A 4 -12.23 -9.57 16.48
CA PRO A 4 -11.75 -8.87 15.30
C PRO A 4 -10.27 -8.53 15.47
N VAL A 5 -9.46 -8.84 14.47
CA VAL A 5 -8.06 -8.43 14.44
C VAL A 5 -8.00 -6.96 14.04
N GLN A 6 -7.60 -6.10 14.96
CA GLN A 6 -7.44 -4.67 14.70
C GLN A 6 -6.01 -4.38 14.26
N LYS A 7 -5.86 -3.89 13.02
CA LYS A 7 -4.59 -3.45 12.45
C LYS A 7 -4.72 -2.06 11.87
N LEU A 8 -3.61 -1.32 11.90
CA LEU A 8 -3.46 -0.02 11.28
C LEU A 8 -2.13 0.03 10.54
N VAL A 9 -2.02 0.93 9.58
CA VAL A 9 -0.77 1.24 8.90
C VAL A 9 -0.46 2.72 9.06
N SER A 10 0.81 3.04 9.25
CA SER A 10 1.32 4.40 9.26
C SER A 10 2.54 4.49 8.37
N SER A 11 2.76 5.66 7.81
CA SER A 11 3.98 6.02 7.08
C SER A 11 4.55 7.31 7.64
N GLY A 12 5.82 7.62 7.34
CA GLY A 12 6.45 8.82 7.90
C GLY A 12 7.65 9.34 7.12
N CYS A 13 8.22 10.43 7.64
CA CYS A 13 9.43 11.08 7.13
C CYS A 13 10.72 10.30 7.44
N ASP A 14 10.61 9.13 8.08
CA ASP A 14 11.72 8.19 8.27
C ASP A 14 11.88 7.21 7.08
N ASN A 15 11.16 7.47 5.99
CA ASN A 15 11.14 6.69 4.75
C ASN A 15 10.61 5.26 4.95
N THR A 16 9.93 5.00 6.07
CA THR A 16 9.40 3.68 6.41
C THR A 16 7.88 3.66 6.45
N MET A 17 7.36 2.45 6.30
CA MET A 17 5.98 2.10 6.59
C MET A 17 5.94 1.10 7.75
N LYS A 18 4.99 1.30 8.67
CA LYS A 18 4.82 0.49 9.86
C LYS A 18 3.39 -0.02 9.95
N VAL A 19 3.26 -1.30 10.24
CA VAL A 19 1.98 -1.98 10.50
C VAL A 19 1.87 -2.21 12.00
N TRP A 20 0.74 -1.81 12.56
CA TRP A 20 0.43 -1.92 13.98
C TRP A 20 -0.69 -2.91 14.17
N LYS A 21 -0.64 -3.66 15.27
CA LYS A 21 -1.69 -4.58 15.69
C LYS A 21 -2.06 -4.31 17.14
N LEU A 22 -3.36 -4.22 17.43
CA LEU A 22 -3.82 -4.14 18.81
C LEU A 22 -3.67 -5.50 19.49
N GLN A 23 -2.92 -5.55 20.58
CA GLN A 23 -2.70 -6.74 21.40
C GLN A 23 -2.93 -6.38 22.87
N SER A 24 -3.92 -7.02 23.50
CA SER A 24 -4.23 -6.82 24.92
C SER A 24 -4.43 -5.36 25.32
N GLY A 25 -5.12 -4.58 24.48
CA GLY A 25 -5.41 -3.16 24.73
C GLY A 25 -4.31 -2.18 24.31
N SER A 26 -3.16 -2.67 23.82
CA SER A 26 -2.03 -1.82 23.40
C SER A 26 -1.64 -2.06 21.94
N TRP A 27 -1.34 -0.99 21.20
CA TRP A 27 -0.83 -1.08 19.83
C TRP A 27 0.63 -1.51 19.85
N LYS A 28 0.95 -2.60 19.14
CA LYS A 28 2.31 -3.10 18.97
C LYS A 28 2.69 -3.14 17.50
N LEU A 29 3.96 -2.91 17.21
CA LEU A 29 4.51 -3.05 15.87
C LEU A 29 4.40 -4.52 15.43
N ASP A 30 3.71 -4.76 14.31
CA ASP A 30 3.42 -6.09 13.75
C ASP A 30 4.33 -6.44 12.57
N CYS A 31 5.06 -5.46 12.03
CA CYS A 31 6.13 -5.68 11.06
C CYS A 31 7.49 -5.31 11.68
N PHE A 32 8.34 -6.31 11.91
CA PHE A 32 9.72 -6.09 12.36
C PHE A 32 10.70 -6.80 11.40
N PRO A 33 11.66 -6.08 10.79
CA PRO A 33 11.85 -4.62 10.85
C PRO A 33 10.72 -3.83 10.16
N ALA A 34 10.73 -2.49 10.31
CA ALA A 34 9.82 -1.62 9.57
C ALA A 34 10.02 -1.79 8.06
N LEU A 35 8.95 -1.58 7.30
CA LEU A 35 8.93 -1.81 5.86
C LEU A 35 9.60 -0.63 5.16
N GLN A 36 10.81 -0.85 4.68
CA GLN A 36 11.67 0.19 4.12
C GLN A 36 12.11 -0.20 2.71
N MET A 37 11.70 0.60 1.74
CA MET A 37 12.13 0.54 0.34
C MET A 37 12.18 1.93 -0.30
N HIS A 38 11.41 2.88 0.22
CA HIS A 38 11.47 4.28 -0.20
C HIS A 38 12.81 4.92 0.18
N THR A 39 13.26 5.82 -0.66
CA THR A 39 14.52 6.57 -0.48
C THR A 39 14.28 7.98 0.07
N ASP A 40 13.02 8.41 0.14
CA ASP A 40 12.59 9.71 0.66
C ASP A 40 11.24 9.57 1.43
N TRP A 41 10.69 10.69 1.89
CA TRP A 41 9.52 10.73 2.75
C TRP A 41 8.31 10.04 2.14
N VAL A 42 7.70 9.16 2.91
CA VAL A 42 6.45 8.49 2.51
C VAL A 42 5.28 9.44 2.80
N ARG A 43 4.65 9.92 1.73
CA ARG A 43 3.61 10.95 1.76
C ARG A 43 2.22 10.42 2.11
N ASP A 44 1.93 9.20 1.69
CA ASP A 44 0.63 8.60 1.91
C ASP A 44 0.69 7.07 1.96
N VAL A 45 -0.29 6.48 2.62
CA VAL A 45 -0.43 5.04 2.75
C VAL A 45 -1.90 4.65 2.79
N ALA A 46 -2.26 3.62 2.02
CA ALA A 46 -3.62 3.14 1.90
C ALA A 46 -3.67 1.61 1.98
N TRP A 47 -4.52 1.09 2.87
CA TRP A 47 -4.77 -0.35 3.00
C TRP A 47 -5.93 -0.75 2.09
N ALA A 48 -5.70 -1.72 1.21
CA ALA A 48 -6.75 -2.24 0.32
C ALA A 48 -7.83 -2.98 1.13
N PRO A 49 -9.12 -2.76 0.85
CA PRO A 49 -10.18 -3.54 1.46
C PRO A 49 -10.02 -5.01 1.07
N ASN A 50 -9.87 -5.87 2.07
CA ASN A 50 -9.74 -7.32 1.86
C ASN A 50 -11.13 -7.96 1.89
N LEU A 51 -11.76 -8.09 0.73
CA LEU A 51 -13.08 -8.72 0.56
C LEU A 51 -13.01 -10.26 0.61
N GLY A 52 -12.44 -10.81 1.68
CA GLY A 52 -12.38 -12.26 1.93
C GLY A 52 -11.23 -13.01 1.27
N LEU A 53 -10.25 -12.31 0.69
CA LEU A 53 -9.04 -12.92 0.14
C LEU A 53 -8.03 -13.25 1.27
N PRO A 54 -7.23 -14.32 1.12
CA PRO A 54 -6.17 -14.63 2.07
C PRO A 54 -4.94 -13.70 1.93
N LYS A 55 -5.00 -12.66 1.09
CA LYS A 55 -3.94 -11.67 0.82
C LYS A 55 -4.33 -10.31 1.41
N SER A 56 -3.42 -9.67 2.14
CA SER A 56 -3.56 -8.26 2.51
C SER A 56 -2.65 -7.42 1.64
N THR A 57 -3.17 -6.32 1.11
CA THR A 57 -2.43 -5.43 0.20
C THR A 57 -2.43 -4.02 0.76
N ILE A 58 -1.28 -3.35 0.73
CA ILE A 58 -1.11 -1.95 1.12
C ILE A 58 -0.37 -1.25 -0.01
N ALA A 59 -0.76 -0.01 -0.32
CA ALA A 59 -0.02 0.88 -1.20
C ALA A 59 0.57 2.03 -0.39
N ASN A 60 1.79 2.44 -0.71
CA ASN A 60 2.39 3.65 -0.17
C ASN A 60 3.01 4.50 -1.30
N ALA A 61 2.88 5.81 -1.15
CA ALA A 61 3.39 6.81 -2.08
C ALA A 61 4.45 7.68 -1.41
N SER A 62 5.48 8.04 -2.16
CA SER A 62 6.65 8.74 -1.64
C SER A 62 7.04 9.95 -2.47
N GLN A 63 7.76 10.85 -1.80
CA GLN A 63 8.45 11.97 -2.40
C GLN A 63 9.48 11.54 -3.45
N ASP A 64 10.04 10.33 -3.31
CA ASP A 64 11.00 9.74 -4.28
C ASP A 64 10.38 9.42 -5.65
N GLY A 65 9.06 9.59 -5.78
CA GLY A 65 8.30 9.40 -7.01
C GLY A 65 7.93 7.95 -7.31
N THR A 66 8.14 7.04 -6.37
CA THR A 66 7.70 5.66 -6.48
C THR A 66 6.42 5.41 -5.68
N VAL A 67 5.60 4.49 -6.20
CA VAL A 67 4.54 3.83 -5.44
C VAL A 67 4.94 2.38 -5.24
N ILE A 68 4.90 1.93 -3.99
CA ILE A 68 5.25 0.54 -3.64
C ILE A 68 3.99 -0.16 -3.16
N ILE A 69 3.83 -1.41 -3.60
CA ILE A 69 2.76 -2.29 -3.17
C ILE A 69 3.36 -3.33 -2.24
N TRP A 70 2.77 -3.45 -1.06
CA TRP A 70 3.13 -4.42 -0.05
C TRP A 70 2.06 -5.49 0.04
N THR A 71 2.46 -6.75 -0.09
CA THR A 71 1.56 -7.90 0.00
C THR A 71 1.94 -8.80 1.15
N LEU A 72 0.94 -9.28 1.88
CA LEU A 72 1.07 -10.26 2.96
C LEU A 72 0.13 -11.43 2.68
N THR A 73 0.71 -12.59 2.40
CA THR A 73 -0.02 -13.85 2.15
C THR A 73 -0.18 -14.61 3.47
N ARG A 74 -1.40 -15.05 3.79
CA ARG A 74 -1.69 -15.75 5.06
C ARG A 74 -1.17 -17.19 5.13
N ASP A 75 -0.94 -17.82 3.98
CA ASP A 75 -0.59 -19.25 3.87
C ASP A 75 0.92 -19.54 3.95
N GLY A 76 1.75 -18.49 4.12
CA GLY A 76 3.21 -18.59 4.19
C GLY A 76 3.80 -17.94 5.45
N GLU A 77 5.06 -17.50 5.34
CA GLU A 77 5.66 -16.65 6.37
C GLU A 77 4.85 -15.36 6.50
N LYS A 78 4.60 -14.89 7.73
CA LYS A 78 3.92 -13.62 8.02
C LYS A 78 4.81 -12.41 7.70
N LYS A 79 5.33 -12.37 6.48
CA LYS A 79 6.28 -11.38 6.00
C LYS A 79 5.62 -10.54 4.91
N TRP A 80 5.79 -9.24 5.03
CA TRP A 80 5.38 -8.31 3.99
C TRP A 80 6.43 -8.30 2.89
N GLU A 81 5.97 -8.41 1.65
CA GLU A 81 6.80 -8.32 0.45
C GLU A 81 6.45 -7.05 -0.30
N GLY A 82 7.45 -6.21 -0.57
CA GLY A 82 7.28 -4.95 -1.27
C GLY A 82 7.74 -5.04 -2.72
N LYS A 83 6.97 -4.48 -3.64
CA LYS A 83 7.30 -4.35 -5.06
C LYS A 83 7.05 -2.93 -5.53
N ILE A 84 8.02 -2.34 -6.22
CA ILE A 84 7.82 -1.05 -6.90
C ILE A 84 6.79 -1.28 -8.00
N MET A 85 5.65 -0.61 -7.89
CA MET A 85 4.59 -0.67 -8.89
C MET A 85 4.94 0.18 -10.10
N LYS A 86 5.32 1.43 -9.83
CA LYS A 86 5.66 2.42 -10.83
C LYS A 86 6.56 3.48 -10.23
N ASP A 87 7.52 3.90 -11.03
CA ASP A 87 8.28 5.12 -10.83
C ASP A 87 7.69 6.21 -11.74
N PHE A 88 7.07 7.22 -11.11
CA PHE A 88 6.43 8.38 -11.74
C PHE A 88 7.43 9.48 -12.06
N LYS A 89 8.70 9.35 -11.61
CA LYS A 89 9.77 10.37 -11.73
C LYS A 89 9.42 11.73 -11.13
N ASN A 90 8.32 11.81 -10.38
CA ASN A 90 7.77 12.99 -9.74
C ASN A 90 7.13 12.57 -8.43
N PRO A 91 7.12 13.43 -7.39
CA PRO A 91 6.55 13.09 -6.10
C PRO A 91 5.11 12.58 -6.23
N VAL A 92 4.78 11.50 -5.52
CA VAL A 92 3.41 10.99 -5.46
C VAL A 92 2.81 11.41 -4.13
N TRP A 93 1.71 12.15 -4.18
CA TRP A 93 1.13 12.80 -3.00
C TRP A 93 0.09 11.95 -2.29
N ARG A 94 -0.70 11.21 -3.07
CA ARG A 94 -1.84 10.44 -2.56
C ARG A 94 -2.00 9.11 -3.28
N VAL A 95 -2.46 8.12 -2.52
CA VAL A 95 -2.90 6.82 -3.03
C VAL A 95 -4.25 6.46 -2.43
N SER A 96 -5.13 5.86 -3.23
CA SER A 96 -6.45 5.45 -2.75
C SER A 96 -6.91 4.17 -3.43
N TRP A 97 -7.47 3.25 -2.64
CA TRP A 97 -8.03 2.01 -3.14
C TRP A 97 -9.51 2.16 -3.44
N SER A 98 -9.93 1.58 -4.57
CA SER A 98 -11.35 1.28 -4.82
C SER A 98 -11.95 0.44 -3.69
N LEU A 99 -13.27 0.54 -3.49
CA LEU A 99 -14.01 -0.22 -2.47
C LEU A 99 -13.89 -1.74 -2.64
N THR A 100 -13.65 -2.21 -3.86
CA THR A 100 -13.41 -3.61 -4.18
C THR A 100 -11.94 -4.03 -3.98
N GLY A 101 -11.03 -3.08 -3.80
CA GLY A 101 -9.59 -3.33 -3.66
C GLY A 101 -8.89 -3.72 -4.96
N SER A 102 -9.58 -3.64 -6.11
CA SER A 102 -9.06 -4.09 -7.41
C SER A 102 -8.33 -3.01 -8.20
N ILE A 103 -8.64 -1.74 -7.93
CA ILE A 103 -8.06 -0.57 -8.58
C ILE A 103 -7.43 0.32 -7.53
N LEU A 104 -6.23 0.84 -7.84
CA LEU A 104 -5.55 1.89 -7.09
C LEU A 104 -5.52 3.18 -7.91
N ALA A 105 -5.90 4.29 -7.30
CA ALA A 105 -5.64 5.63 -7.81
C ALA A 105 -4.34 6.19 -7.21
N ALA A 106 -3.50 6.80 -8.04
CA ALA A 106 -2.28 7.50 -7.64
C ALA A 106 -2.28 8.93 -8.20
N ALA A 107 -2.04 9.92 -7.33
CA ALA A 107 -1.97 11.34 -7.70
C ALA A 107 -0.52 11.82 -7.64
N ASP A 108 0.03 12.22 -8.80
CA ASP A 108 1.42 12.66 -8.94
C ASP A 108 1.58 14.19 -8.85
N GLY A 109 2.84 14.64 -8.82
CA GLY A 109 3.20 16.06 -8.78
C GLY A 109 3.03 16.82 -10.10
N ASN A 110 2.63 16.16 -11.19
CA ASN A 110 2.36 16.78 -12.48
C ASN A 110 0.87 17.04 -12.71
N ASN A 111 0.10 17.09 -11.62
CA ASN A 111 -1.35 17.28 -11.63
C ASN A 111 -2.12 16.14 -12.32
N ASN A 112 -1.50 14.96 -12.47
CA ASN A 112 -2.18 13.80 -13.04
C ASN A 112 -2.70 12.86 -11.95
N VAL A 113 -3.86 12.27 -12.22
CA VAL A 113 -4.37 11.13 -11.46
C VAL A 113 -4.41 9.94 -12.40
N THR A 114 -3.74 8.86 -12.00
CA THR A 114 -3.65 7.63 -12.79
C THR A 114 -4.31 6.49 -12.04
N LEU A 115 -5.00 5.62 -12.77
CA LEU A 115 -5.63 4.42 -12.22
C LEU A 115 -4.83 3.20 -12.61
N TRP A 116 -4.67 2.26 -11.69
CA TRP A 116 -3.83 1.08 -11.84
C TRP A 116 -4.56 -0.17 -11.39
N LYS A 117 -4.35 -1.28 -12.11
CA LYS A 117 -4.88 -2.60 -11.79
C LYS A 117 -3.78 -3.64 -11.87
N GLU A 118 -3.77 -4.57 -10.92
CA GLU A 118 -2.89 -5.75 -10.93
C GLU A 118 -3.42 -6.75 -11.98
N ALA A 119 -2.58 -7.11 -12.95
CA ALA A 119 -2.85 -8.16 -13.93
C ALA A 119 -2.55 -9.55 -13.33
N GLU A 120 -2.98 -10.62 -14.00
CA GLU A 120 -2.82 -12.00 -13.51
C GLU A 120 -1.35 -12.41 -13.32
N ASN A 121 -0.43 -11.78 -14.05
CA ASN A 121 1.01 -11.98 -13.93
C ASN A 121 1.64 -11.19 -12.74
N GLY A 122 0.84 -10.47 -11.95
CA GLY A 122 1.30 -9.63 -10.84
C GLY A 122 1.98 -8.32 -11.26
N GLU A 123 1.85 -7.93 -12.53
CA GLU A 123 2.27 -6.61 -13.01
C GLU A 123 1.13 -5.61 -12.88
N TRP A 124 1.47 -4.35 -12.66
CA TRP A 124 0.51 -3.27 -12.54
C TRP A 124 0.40 -2.52 -13.86
N GLN A 125 -0.82 -2.45 -14.38
CA GLN A 125 -1.11 -1.79 -15.64
C GLN A 125 -1.99 -0.56 -15.38
N GLN A 126 -1.67 0.52 -16.08
CA GLN A 126 -2.48 1.72 -16.04
C GLN A 126 -3.80 1.45 -16.77
N VAL A 127 -4.92 1.60 -16.05
CA VAL A 127 -6.26 1.51 -16.61
C VAL A 127 -6.65 2.90 -17.07
N THR A 128 -6.33 3.23 -18.31
CA THR A 128 -6.81 4.48 -18.90
C THR A 128 -8.26 4.29 -19.35
N ALA A 129 -9.20 4.80 -18.55
CA ALA A 129 -10.51 5.29 -19.00
C ALA A 129 -11.13 6.07 -17.83
N VAL A 130 -10.83 7.36 -17.75
CA VAL A 130 -11.71 8.32 -17.09
C VAL A 130 -11.95 9.41 -18.12
N GLU A 131 -12.80 9.13 -19.10
CA GLU A 131 -13.47 10.22 -19.81
C GLU A 131 -14.49 10.82 -18.82
N PRO A 132 -14.59 12.16 -18.73
CA PRO A 132 -15.54 12.84 -17.86
C PRO A 132 -17.00 12.45 -18.09
#